data_AF-A0A4R2JHN9-F1
#
_entry.id   AF-A0A4R2JHN9-F1
#
_cell.length_a   1.000
_cell.length_b   1.000
_cell.length_c   1.000
_cell.angle_alpha   90.00
_cell.angle_beta   90.00
_cell.angle_gamma   90.00
#
_symmetry.space_group_name_H-M   'P 1'
#
loop_
_entity.id
_entity.type
_entity.pdbx_description
1 polymer ?
#
loop_
_entity_poly.entity_id
_entity_poly.type
_entity_poly.pdbx_seq_one_letter_code
_entity_poly.pdbx_strand_id
1 'polypeptide(L)'
;MAERYTRGGPSAASGLPALNDAIAAMHEAYGYLQDGNDLRCRVARQLGWLLCMRRSFHPGKDEQDRETSIRLLEEAVAAPNLPENIRNMSQLQLGRFYVHQALQSLRAPNAPVRLMTGQAPPDVAA
;
A
#
# COMPACT_ATOMS: atom_id res chain seq x y z
N MET A 1 -8.21 16.23 7.58
CA MET A 1 -7.75 16.29 6.17
C MET A 1 -8.26 15.11 5.33
N ALA A 2 -8.14 13.86 5.79
CA ALA A 2 -8.73 12.68 5.12
C ALA A 2 -10.26 12.77 4.89
N GLU A 3 -11.00 13.44 5.78
CA GLU A 3 -12.45 13.69 5.65
C GLU A 3 -12.86 14.59 4.48
N ARG A 4 -11.97 15.48 4.01
CA ARG A 4 -12.28 16.32 2.85
C ARG A 4 -12.12 15.54 1.54
N TYR A 5 -11.20 14.57 1.53
CA TYR A 5 -11.00 13.66 0.40
C TYR A 5 -12.19 12.70 0.21
N THR A 6 -12.75 12.15 1.28
CA THR A 6 -13.92 11.26 1.19
C THR A 6 -15.20 11.97 0.71
N ARG A 7 -15.31 13.29 0.90
CA ARG A 7 -16.54 14.05 0.59
C ARG A 7 -16.71 14.41 -0.89
N GLY A 8 -15.61 14.50 -1.65
CA GLY A 8 -15.65 14.71 -3.12
C GLY A 8 -15.73 13.40 -3.93
N GLY A 9 -15.56 12.26 -3.26
CA GLY A 9 -15.38 10.95 -3.88
C GLY A 9 -13.89 10.65 -4.15
N PRO A 10 -13.43 9.41 -3.92
CA PRO A 10 -12.01 9.05 -4.01
C PRO A 10 -11.40 9.24 -5.40
N SER A 11 -12.24 9.29 -6.45
CA SER A 11 -11.83 9.45 -7.85
C SER A 11 -11.81 10.91 -8.33
N ALA A 12 -12.22 11.88 -7.50
CA ALA A 12 -12.26 13.28 -7.93
C ALA A 12 -10.83 13.82 -8.09
N ALA A 13 -10.54 14.41 -9.26
CA ALA A 13 -9.23 15.02 -9.55
C ALA A 13 -8.85 16.11 -8.53
N SER A 14 -9.83 16.81 -7.96
CA SER A 14 -9.65 17.81 -6.90
C SER A 14 -9.22 17.22 -5.55
N GLY A 15 -9.35 15.91 -5.36
CA GLY A 15 -8.93 15.19 -4.16
C GLY A 15 -7.44 14.87 -4.12
N LEU A 16 -6.76 14.84 -5.27
CA LEU A 16 -5.35 14.44 -5.37
C LEU A 16 -4.39 15.38 -4.59
N PRO A 17 -4.52 16.72 -4.63
CA PRO A 17 -3.68 17.60 -3.81
C PRO A 17 -3.84 17.31 -2.31
N ALA A 18 -5.07 17.20 -1.81
CA ALA A 18 -5.34 16.90 -0.40
C ALA A 18 -4.83 15.51 0.02
N LEU A 19 -4.88 14.53 -0.90
CA LEU A 19 -4.30 13.21 -0.68
C LEU A 19 -2.77 13.27 -0.60
N ASN A 20 -2.11 14.04 -1.48
CA ASN A 20 -0.66 14.25 -1.42
C ASN A 20 -0.24 14.92 -0.12
N ASP A 21 -0.95 15.95 0.33
CA ASP A 21 -0.68 16.62 1.61
C ASP A 21 -0.83 15.66 2.79
N ALA A 22 -1.88 14.83 2.77
CA ALA A 22 -2.08 13.81 3.81
C ALA A 22 -0.95 12.76 3.82
N ILE A 23 -0.49 12.33 2.64
CA ILE A 23 0.66 11.42 2.52
C ILE A 23 1.93 12.06 3.06
N ALA A 24 2.21 13.31 2.71
CA ALA A 24 3.39 14.04 3.18
C ALA A 24 3.39 14.17 4.72
N ALA A 25 2.26 14.60 5.30
CA ALA A 25 2.12 14.74 6.74
C ALA A 25 2.26 13.40 7.48
N MET A 26 1.69 12.31 6.93
CA MET A 26 1.83 10.98 7.51
C MET A 26 3.26 10.44 7.39
N HIS A 27 3.95 10.73 6.29
CA HIS A 27 5.36 10.38 6.11
C HIS A 27 6.26 11.12 7.11
N GLU A 28 5.99 12.40 7.36
CA GLU A 28 6.70 13.18 8.38
C GLU A 28 6.45 12.60 9.79
N ALA A 29 5.17 12.38 10.14
CA ALA A 29 4.79 11.78 11.41
C ALA A 29 5.43 10.41 11.63
N TYR A 30 5.51 9.58 10.58
CA TYR A 30 6.18 8.29 10.61
C TYR A 30 7.68 8.42 10.92
N GLY A 31 8.34 9.43 10.33
CA GLY A 31 9.76 9.70 10.55
C GLY A 31 10.11 10.13 11.99
N TYR A 32 9.16 10.73 12.72
CA TYR A 32 9.37 11.11 14.12
C TYR A 32 9.18 9.94 15.12
N LEU A 33 8.59 8.83 14.69
CA LEU A 33 8.26 7.72 15.58
C LEU A 33 9.33 6.62 15.50
N GLN A 34 9.82 6.17 16.65
CA GLN A 34 10.83 5.11 16.72
C GLN A 34 10.24 3.71 16.46
N ASP A 35 11.12 2.78 16.07
CA ASP A 35 10.79 1.37 15.92
C ASP A 35 10.25 0.78 17.24
N GLY A 36 9.26 -0.09 17.14
CA GLY A 36 8.57 -0.67 18.30
C GLY A 36 7.53 0.23 18.96
N ASN A 37 7.35 1.48 18.53
CA ASN A 37 6.27 2.33 19.00
C ASN A 37 4.93 1.92 18.37
N ASP A 38 3.91 1.61 19.18
CA ASP A 38 2.58 1.23 18.69
C ASP A 38 1.93 2.31 17.81
N LEU A 39 2.21 3.60 18.07
CA LEU A 39 1.74 4.69 17.23
C LEU A 39 2.40 4.66 15.85
N ARG A 40 3.67 4.24 15.76
CA ARG A 40 4.36 4.08 14.47
C ARG A 40 3.61 3.10 13.58
N CYS A 41 3.22 1.96 14.15
CA CYS A 41 2.51 0.91 13.42
C CYS A 41 1.14 1.40 12.89
N ARG A 42 0.44 2.24 13.67
CA ARG A 42 -0.82 2.86 13.24
C ARG A 42 -0.60 3.88 12.13
N VAL A 43 0.43 4.71 12.24
CA VAL A 43 0.80 5.68 11.21
C VAL A 43 1.26 4.97 9.94
N ALA A 44 2.06 3.91 10.05
CA ALA A 44 2.50 3.07 8.94
C ALA A 44 1.30 2.50 8.17
N ARG A 45 0.35 1.89 8.89
CA ARG A 45 -0.90 1.39 8.29
C ARG A 45 -1.68 2.49 7.57
N GLN A 46 -1.79 3.67 8.17
CA GLN A 46 -2.56 4.76 7.58
C GLN A 46 -1.87 5.34 6.34
N LEU A 47 -0.55 5.50 6.38
CA LEU A 47 0.27 5.94 5.25
C LEU A 47 0.21 4.93 4.10
N GLY A 48 0.38 3.63 4.38
CA GLY A 48 0.24 2.57 3.38
C GLY A 48 -1.14 2.60 2.71
N TRP A 49 -2.22 2.76 3.49
CA TRP A 49 -3.56 2.88 2.93
C TRP A 49 -3.72 4.10 2.00
N LEU A 50 -3.18 5.27 2.36
CA LEU A 50 -3.25 6.47 1.53
C LEU A 50 -2.47 6.31 0.21
N LEU A 51 -1.30 5.67 0.25
CA LEU A 51 -0.53 5.33 -0.95
C LEU A 51 -1.31 4.36 -1.86
N CYS A 52 -1.99 3.37 -1.27
CA CYS A 52 -2.90 2.47 -1.98
C CYS A 52 -4.06 3.22 -2.68
N MET A 53 -4.67 4.19 -1.98
CA MET A 53 -5.71 5.05 -2.56
C MET A 53 -5.16 5.89 -3.72
N ARG A 54 -3.97 6.48 -3.55
CA ARG A 54 -3.36 7.31 -4.59
C ARG A 54 -3.15 6.50 -5.87
N ARG A 55 -2.56 5.31 -5.75
CA ARG A 55 -2.36 4.39 -6.87
C ARG A 55 -3.67 3.91 -7.51
N SER A 56 -4.67 3.59 -6.69
CA SER A 56 -5.93 3.00 -7.19
C SER A 56 -6.79 4.00 -7.97
N PHE A 57 -6.76 5.28 -7.60
CA PHE A 57 -7.68 6.29 -8.11
C PHE A 57 -7.00 7.36 -8.97
N HIS A 58 -5.66 7.45 -8.96
CA HIS A 58 -4.91 8.47 -9.69
C HIS A 58 -3.77 7.83 -10.50
N PRO A 59 -3.97 7.58 -11.81
CA PRO A 59 -3.00 6.89 -12.65
C PRO A 59 -1.70 7.69 -12.84
N GLY A 60 -0.56 6.99 -12.90
CA GLY A 60 0.75 7.57 -13.22
C GLY A 60 1.71 7.76 -12.04
N LYS A 61 1.41 7.21 -10.86
CA LYS A 61 2.24 7.30 -9.64
C LYS A 61 2.43 5.93 -8.97
N ASP A 62 2.80 4.93 -9.75
CA ASP A 62 2.31 3.59 -9.44
C ASP A 62 3.29 2.68 -8.68
N GLU A 63 4.59 2.74 -8.98
CA GLU A 63 5.49 1.68 -8.51
C GLU A 63 6.08 1.95 -7.12
N GLN A 64 6.60 3.16 -6.90
CA GLN A 64 7.13 3.54 -5.59
C GLN A 64 6.05 3.55 -4.50
N ASP A 65 4.83 3.97 -4.84
CA ASP A 65 3.68 3.95 -3.93
C ASP A 65 3.30 2.52 -3.55
N ARG A 66 3.38 1.57 -4.50
CA ARG A 66 3.17 0.15 -4.24
C ARG A 66 4.19 -0.39 -3.26
N GLU A 67 5.48 -0.27 -3.58
CA GLU A 67 6.57 -0.83 -2.76
C GLU A 67 6.58 -0.24 -1.36
N THR A 68 6.34 1.07 -1.26
CA THR A 68 6.26 1.75 0.04
C THR A 68 5.02 1.32 0.80
N SER A 69 3.86 1.21 0.15
CA SER A 69 2.64 0.72 0.79
C SER A 69 2.79 -0.71 1.30
N ILE A 70 3.42 -1.61 0.54
CA ILE A 70 3.62 -3.00 0.97
C ILE A 70 4.46 -3.05 2.24
N ARG A 71 5.64 -2.41 2.22
CA ARG A 71 6.54 -2.37 3.38
C ARG A 71 5.87 -1.84 4.65
N LEU A 72 5.11 -0.74 4.53
CA LEU A 72 4.43 -0.13 5.67
C LEU A 72 3.28 -1.00 6.21
N LEU A 73 2.57 -1.71 5.34
CA LEU A 73 1.50 -2.61 5.75
C LEU A 73 2.07 -3.90 6.36
N GLU A 74 3.19 -4.41 5.87
CA GLU A 74 3.93 -5.53 6.46
C GLU A 74 4.42 -5.19 7.87
N GLU A 75 5.04 -4.00 8.05
CA GLU A 75 5.44 -3.50 9.37
C GLU A 75 4.25 -3.42 10.33
N ALA A 76 3.13 -2.87 9.88
CA ALA A 76 1.93 -2.78 10.70
C ALA A 76 1.40 -4.16 11.11
N VAL A 77 1.39 -5.13 10.19
CA VAL A 77 0.95 -6.51 10.49
C VAL A 77 1.97 -7.24 11.38
N ALA A 78 3.25 -6.90 11.36
CA ALA A 78 4.24 -7.49 12.27
C ALA A 78 4.09 -6.98 13.72
N ALA A 79 3.42 -5.85 13.93
CA ALA A 79 3.28 -5.25 15.26
C ALA A 79 2.45 -6.13 16.22
N PRO A 80 2.95 -6.46 17.42
CA PRO A 80 2.28 -7.39 18.34
C PRO A 80 0.96 -6.84 18.89
N ASN A 81 0.90 -5.54 19.18
CA ASN A 81 -0.25 -4.91 19.84
C ASN A 81 -1.24 -4.25 18.87
N LEU A 82 -1.15 -4.54 17.57
CA LEU A 82 -2.08 -3.97 16.61
C LEU A 82 -3.49 -4.55 16.81
N PRO A 83 -4.53 -3.71 16.96
CA PRO A 83 -5.92 -4.17 17.04
C PRO A 83 -6.29 -5.08 15.87
N GLU A 84 -7.00 -6.18 16.14
CA GLU A 84 -7.31 -7.21 15.13
C GLU A 84 -8.02 -6.67 13.89
N ASN A 85 -8.97 -5.75 14.06
CA ASN A 85 -9.66 -5.11 12.95
C ASN A 85 -8.69 -4.34 12.02
N ILE A 86 -7.67 -3.69 12.59
CA ILE A 86 -6.65 -2.98 11.83
C ILE A 86 -5.71 -3.97 11.14
N ARG A 87 -5.33 -5.06 11.83
CA ARG A 87 -4.52 -6.15 11.28
C ARG A 87 -5.20 -6.81 10.07
N ASN A 88 -6.45 -7.23 10.23
CA ASN A 88 -7.23 -7.89 9.18
C ASN A 88 -7.39 -6.99 7.95
N MET A 89 -7.65 -5.70 8.15
CA MET A 89 -7.75 -4.74 7.07
C MET A 89 -6.41 -4.53 6.34
N SER A 90 -5.29 -4.55 7.07
CA SER A 90 -3.95 -4.41 6.49
C SER A 90 -3.57 -5.66 5.67
N GLN A 91 -3.89 -6.85 6.17
CA GLN A 91 -3.72 -8.12 5.45
C GLN A 91 -4.59 -8.18 4.18
N LEU A 92 -5.84 -7.71 4.24
CA LEU A 92 -6.70 -7.61 3.06
C LEU A 92 -6.08 -6.71 1.99
N GLN A 93 -5.52 -5.57 2.39
CA GLN A 93 -4.86 -4.64 1.46
C GLN A 93 -3.59 -5.25 0.86
N LEU A 94 -2.75 -5.92 1.66
CA LEU A 94 -1.60 -6.68 1.16
C LEU A 94 -2.01 -7.77 0.16
N GLY A 95 -3.03 -8.56 0.50
CA GLY A 95 -3.57 -9.58 -0.39
C GLY A 95 -4.00 -9.02 -1.75
N ARG A 96 -4.65 -7.84 -1.77
CA ARG A 96 -5.00 -7.16 -3.01
C ARG A 96 -3.78 -6.78 -3.85
N PHE A 97 -2.69 -6.32 -3.22
CA PHE A 97 -1.44 -6.01 -3.94
C PHE A 97 -0.80 -7.25 -4.54
N TYR A 98 -0.66 -8.33 -3.77
CA TYR A 98 -0.07 -9.57 -4.27
C TYR A 98 -0.90 -10.22 -5.37
N VAL A 99 -2.24 -10.22 -5.25
CA VAL A 99 -3.13 -10.72 -6.32
C VAL A 99 -2.97 -9.87 -7.59
N HIS A 100 -2.95 -8.54 -7.47
CA HIS A 100 -2.75 -7.67 -8.63
C HIS A 100 -1.40 -7.93 -9.31
N GLN A 101 -0.33 -8.10 -8.53
CA GLN A 101 1.01 -8.41 -9.02
C GLN A 101 1.07 -9.78 -9.71
N ALA A 102 0.44 -10.80 -9.12
CA ALA A 102 0.34 -12.12 -9.73
C ALA A 102 -0.41 -12.06 -11.07
N LEU A 103 -1.54 -11.33 -11.13
CA LEU A 103 -2.30 -11.12 -12.36
C LEU A 103 -1.51 -10.36 -13.42
N GLN A 104 -0.74 -9.34 -13.05
CA GLN A 104 0.16 -8.63 -13.96
C GLN A 104 1.26 -9.56 -14.50
N SER A 105 1.85 -10.39 -13.64
CA SER A 105 2.87 -11.37 -14.02
C SER A 105 2.33 -12.41 -15.01
N LEU A 106 1.06 -12.83 -14.85
CA LEU A 106 0.38 -13.75 -15.78
C LEU A 106 0.07 -13.11 -17.15
N ARG A 107 -0.02 -11.79 -17.23
CA ARG A 107 -0.22 -11.04 -18.49
C ARG A 107 1.08 -10.71 -19.21
N ALA A 108 2.24 -11.01 -18.60
CA ALA A 108 3.53 -10.76 -19.22
C ALA A 108 3.71 -11.64 -20.48
N PRO A 109 4.38 -11.15 -21.54
CA PRO A 109 4.56 -11.88 -22.80
C PRO A 109 5.22 -13.26 -22.64
N ASN A 110 5.98 -13.46 -21.56
CA ASN A 110 6.67 -14.71 -21.23
C ASN A 110 5.94 -15.57 -20.16
N ALA A 111 4.74 -15.18 -19.73
CA ALA A 111 3.98 -15.90 -18.70
C ALA A 111 3.76 -17.40 -18.99
N PRO A 112 3.44 -17.84 -20.23
CA PRO A 112 3.26 -19.26 -20.54
C PRO A 112 4.54 -20.06 -20.33
N VAL A 113 5.70 -19.50 -20.73
CA VAL A 113 7.01 -20.14 -20.57
C VAL A 113 7.35 -20.29 -19.09
N ARG A 114 7.10 -19.26 -18.27
CA ARG A 114 7.41 -19.29 -16.84
C ARG A 114 6.54 -20.27 -16.05
N LEU A 115 5.26 -20.37 -16.42
CA LEU A 115 4.34 -21.36 -15.84
C LEU A 115 4.78 -22.79 -16.17
N MET A 116 5.26 -23.03 -17.39
CA MET A 116 5.77 -24.35 -17.80
C MET A 116 7.11 -24.70 -17.13
N THR A 117 7.94 -23.71 -16.78
CA THR A 117 9.25 -23.94 -16.15
C THR A 117 9.26 -23.80 -14.62
N GLY A 118 8.12 -23.49 -13.99
CA GLY A 118 8.01 -23.29 -12.54
C GLY A 118 8.82 -22.09 -12.01
N GLN A 119 9.13 -21.10 -12.86
CA GLN A 119 9.94 -19.95 -12.45
C GLN A 119 9.08 -18.89 -11.77
N ALA A 120 9.47 -18.47 -10.56
CA ALA A 120 8.82 -17.39 -9.84
C ALA A 120 8.90 -16.04 -10.60
N PRO A 121 7.91 -15.14 -10.44
CA PRO A 121 7.99 -13.75 -10.88
C PRO A 121 9.24 -13.05 -10.32
N PRO A 122 9.83 -12.07 -11.03
CA PRO A 122 11.09 -11.44 -10.61
C PRO A 122 10.92 -10.70 -9.28
N ASP A 123 9.71 -10.19 -9.00
CA ASP A 123 9.38 -9.41 -7.81
C ASP A 123 8.84 -10.23 -6.64
N VAL A 124 8.88 -11.58 -6.72
CA VAL A 124 8.48 -12.49 -5.63
C VAL A 124 9.70 -13.29 -5.12
N ALA A 125 10.88 -13.04 -5.68
CA ALA A 125 12.12 -13.77 -5.39
C ALA A 125 13.01 -13.08 -4.33
N ALA A 126 12.49 -12.13 -3.56
CA ALA A 126 13.21 -11.47 -2.46
C ALA A 126 12.61 -11.86 -1.11
#